data_AF-K1T1R5-F1
#
_entry.id   AF-K1T1R5-F1
#
_cell.length_a   1.000
_cell.length_b   1.000
_cell.length_c   1.000
_cell.angle_alpha   90.00
_cell.angle_beta   90.00
_cell.angle_gamma   90.00
#
_symmetry.space_group_name_H-M   'P 1'
#
loop_
_entity.id
_entity.type
_entity.pdbx_description
1 polymer ?
#
loop_
_entity_poly.entity_id
_entity_poly.type
_entity_poly.pdbx_seq_one_letter_code
_entity_poly.pdbx_strand_id
1 'polypeptide(L)' 'MSRLTFEYHYFAATLFLVLALGYVFDRLRQRGYLGIVYAFTAANGVLFALFFPVLTGVTIPRDYAWNVLKWLPDWPF' A
#
# COMPACT_ATOMS: atom_id res chain seq x y z
N MET A 1 26.62 -14.53 -7.96
CA MET A 1 25.96 -13.80 -9.07
C MET A 1 24.99 -12.81 -8.47
N SER A 2 25.37 -11.54 -8.41
CA SER A 2 24.53 -10.44 -7.91
C SER A 2 23.43 -10.15 -8.93
N ARG A 3 22.26 -10.78 -8.76
CA ARG A 3 21.04 -10.38 -9.49
C ARG A 3 20.61 -9.02 -8.94
N LEU A 4 20.67 -8.00 -9.78
CA LEU A 4 19.98 -6.72 -9.57
C LEU A 4 18.46 -7.01 -9.64
N THR A 5 17.88 -7.47 -8.54
CA THR A 5 16.43 -7.52 -8.38
C THR A 5 15.93 -6.10 -8.21
N PHE A 6 15.68 -5.45 -9.35
CA PHE A 6 14.83 -4.27 -9.41
C PHE A 6 13.47 -4.60 -8.81
N GLU A 7 12.82 -3.61 -8.19
CA GLU A 7 11.51 -3.74 -7.55
C GLU A 7 10.45 -4.42 -8.45
N TYR A 8 10.58 -4.26 -9.77
CA TYR A 8 9.74 -4.92 -10.79
C TYR A 8 9.69 -6.45 -10.68
N HIS A 9 10.68 -7.11 -10.08
CA HIS A 9 10.64 -8.57 -9.90
C HIS A 9 9.51 -9.00 -8.95
N TYR A 10 9.15 -8.16 -7.99
CA TYR A 10 8.06 -8.42 -7.06
C TYR A 10 6.68 -8.10 -7.67
N PHE A 11 6.62 -7.49 -8.86
CA PHE A 11 5.35 -7.08 -9.46
C PHE A 11 4.36 -8.24 -9.62
N ALA A 12 4.82 -9.36 -10.17
CA ALA A 12 3.98 -10.55 -10.32
C ALA A 12 3.52 -11.10 -8.96
N ALA A 13 4.42 -11.17 -7.98
CA ALA A 13 4.09 -11.62 -6.63
C ALA A 13 3.06 -10.69 -5.95
N THR A 14 3.16 -9.38 -6.16
CA THR A 14 2.22 -8.38 -5.66
C THR A 14 0.83 -8.58 -6.27
N LEU A 15 0.72 -8.85 -7.57
CA LEU A 15 -0.58 -9.14 -8.20
C LEU A 15 -1.26 -10.37 -7.58
N PHE A 16 -0.51 -11.47 -7.38
CA PHE A 16 -1.04 -12.67 -6.72
C PHE A 16 -1.43 -12.40 -5.27
N LEU A 17 -0.63 -11.61 -4.54
CA LEU A 17 -0.94 -11.22 -3.16
C LEU A 17 -2.23 -10.41 -3.06
N VAL A 18 -2.42 -9.44 -3.97
CA VAL A 18 -3.65 -8.62 -4.03
C VAL A 18 -4.87 -9.50 -4.33
N LEU A 19 -4.76 -10.46 -5.26
CA LEU A 19 -5.84 -11.41 -5.55
C LEU A 19 -6.14 -12.31 -4.35
N ALA A 20 -5.12 -12.81 -3.65
CA ALA A 20 -5.28 -13.62 -2.46
C ALA A 20 -5.94 -12.83 -1.32
N LEU A 21 -5.55 -11.57 -1.12
CA LEU A 21 -6.21 -10.65 -0.19
C LEU A 21 -7.68 -10.43 -0.56
N GLY A 22 -7.98 -10.20 -1.84
CA GLY A 22 -9.35 -10.09 -2.34
C GLY A 22 -10.19 -11.34 -2.03
N TYR A 23 -9.61 -12.54 -2.18
CA TYR A 23 -10.27 -13.79 -1.83
C TYR A 23 -10.52 -13.91 -0.32
N VAL A 24 -9.56 -13.51 0.52
CA VAL A 24 -9.73 -13.48 1.99
C VAL A 24 -10.83 -12.50 2.38
N PHE A 25 -10.91 -11.33 1.75
CA PHE A 25 -11.98 -10.36 2.00
C PHE A 25 -13.34 -10.86 1.55
N ASP A 26 -13.44 -11.56 0.41
CA ASP A 26 -14.70 -12.17 -0.01
C ASP A 26 -15.15 -13.28 0.97
N ARG A 27 -14.21 -14.09 1.47
CA ARG A 27 -14.44 -15.06 2.55
C ARG A 27 -14.92 -14.40 3.85
N LEU A 28 -14.34 -13.27 4.26
CA LEU A 28 -14.78 -12.51 5.45
C LEU A 28 -16.16 -11.89 5.23
N ARG A 29 -16.42 -11.39 4.02
CA ARG A 29 -17.71 -10.83 3.62
C ARG A 29 -18.82 -11.87 3.71
N GLN A 30 -18.58 -13.09 3.19
CA GLN A 30 -19.53 -14.21 3.27
C GLN A 30 -19.82 -14.62 4.73
N ARG A 31 -18.89 -14.39 5.66
CA ARG A 31 -19.09 -14.62 7.09
C ARG A 31 -19.81 -13.48 7.83
N GLY A 32 -20.25 -12.44 7.13
CA GLY A 32 -20.99 -11.30 7.69
C GLY A 32 -20.10 -10.16 8.21
N TYR A 33 -18.78 -10.23 8.06
CA TYR A 33 -17.84 -9.20 8.53
C TYR A 33 -17.65 -8.07 7.50
N LEU A 34 -18.75 -7.56 6.94
CA LEU A 34 -18.74 -6.47 5.96
C LEU A 34 -18.03 -5.21 6.48
N GLY A 35 -18.21 -4.88 7.76
CA GLY A 35 -17.59 -3.70 8.38
C GLY A 35 -16.06 -3.74 8.35
N ILE A 36 -15.45 -4.92 8.55
CA ILE A 36 -13.99 -5.08 8.53
C ILE A 36 -13.46 -4.91 7.11
N VAL A 37 -14.17 -5.44 6.10
CA VAL A 37 -13.80 -5.28 4.69
C VAL A 37 -13.84 -3.80 4.30
N TYR A 38 -14.91 -3.09 4.64
CA TYR A 38 -15.04 -1.66 4.36
C TYR A 38 -14.00 -0.82 5.11
N ALA A 39 -13.75 -1.11 6.39
CA ALA A 39 -12.72 -0.42 7.17
C ALA A 39 -11.34 -0.64 6.56
N PHE A 40 -11.03 -1.86 6.11
CA PHE A 40 -9.77 -2.16 5.45
C PHE A 40 -9.65 -1.45 4.09
N THR A 41 -10.69 -1.48 3.26
CA THR A 41 -10.69 -0.77 1.97
C THR A 41 -10.53 0.74 2.17
N ALA A 42 -11.24 1.33 3.13
CA ALA A 42 -11.12 2.75 3.47
C ALA A 42 -9.70 3.08 3.95
N ALA A 43 -9.12 2.27 4.83
CA ALA A 43 -7.74 2.44 5.31
C ALA A 43 -6.73 2.39 4.14
N ASN A 44 -6.89 1.45 3.21
CA ASN A 44 -6.03 1.37 2.01
C ASN A 44 -6.21 2.60 1.11
N GLY A 45 -7.44 3.11 0.95
CA GLY A 45 -7.70 4.33 0.18
C GLY A 45 -7.06 5.57 0.82
N VAL A 46 -7.12 5.70 2.14
CA VAL A 46 -6.42 6.77 2.88
C VAL A 46 -4.92 6.64 2.69
N LEU A 47 -4.37 5.43 2.86
CA LEU A 47 -2.94 5.19 2.64
C LEU A 47 -2.55 5.57 1.20
N PHE A 48 -3.31 5.14 0.21
CA PHE A 48 -3.08 5.52 -1.19
C PHE A 48 -3.10 7.04 -1.37
N ALA A 49 -4.06 7.76 -0.79
CA ALA A 49 -4.12 9.22 -0.86
C ALA A 49 -2.91 9.89 -0.20
N LEU A 50 -2.41 9.36 0.93
CA LEU A 50 -1.20 9.85 1.60
C LEU A 50 0.06 9.64 0.75
N PHE A 51 0.17 8.49 0.07
CA PHE A 51 1.31 8.15 -0.80
C PHE A 51 1.15 8.62 -2.25
N PHE A 52 -0.03 9.11 -2.66
CA PHE A 52 -0.30 9.62 -4.00
C PHE A 52 0.64 10.75 -4.45
N PRO A 53 1.02 11.71 -3.57
CA PRO A 53 1.99 12.75 -3.92
C PRO A 53 3.39 12.19 -4.25
N VAL A 54 3.80 11.09 -3.60
CA VAL A 54 5.05 10.38 -3.89
C VAL A 54 5.02 9.76 -5.27
N LEU A 55 3.89 9.14 -5.63
CA LEU A 55 3.70 8.50 -6.93
C LEU A 55 3.66 9.52 -8.08
N THR A 56 3.10 10.70 -7.82
CA THR A 56 2.92 11.76 -8.83
C THR A 56 4.08 12.74 -8.92
N GLY A 57 4.99 12.75 -7.94
CA GLY A 57 6.16 13.62 -7.91
C GLY A 57 5.83 15.11 -7.74
N VAL A 58 4.63 15.45 -7.27
CA VAL A 58 4.27 16.83 -6.95
C VAL A 58 5.10 17.33 -5.77
N THR A 59 5.42 18.63 -5.76
CA THR A 59 6.17 19.27 -4.68
C THR A 59 5.34 19.30 -3.40
N ILE A 60 5.70 18.42 -2.45
CA ILE A 60 5.07 18.31 -1.14
C ILE A 60 5.87 19.16 -0.14
N PRO A 61 5.22 19.92 0.77
CA PRO A 61 5.91 20.57 1.87
C PRO A 61 6.69 19.54 2.73
N ARG A 62 7.90 19.92 3.15
CA ARG A 62 8.86 19.05 3.85
C ARG A 62 8.30 18.45 5.16
N ASP A 63 7.43 19.20 5.84
CA ASP A 63 6.73 18.74 7.04
C ASP A 63 5.80 17.54 6.78
N TYR A 64 5.17 17.47 5.61
CA TYR A 64 4.32 16.35 5.25
C TYR A 64 5.15 15.10 4.94
N ALA A 65 6.29 15.27 4.27
CA ALA A 65 7.21 14.17 4.02
C ALA A 65 7.76 13.58 5.34
N TRP A 66 8.12 14.45 6.30
CA TRP A 66 8.73 14.01 7.56
C TRP A 66 7.73 13.51 8.61
N ASN A 67 6.55 14.12 8.74
CA ASN A 67 5.56 13.67 9.74
C ASN A 67 4.60 12.60 9.22
N VAL A 68 4.33 12.56 7.90
CA VAL A 68 3.26 11.74 7.33
C VAL A 68 3.79 10.65 6.42
N LEU A 69 4.95 10.79 5.78
CA LEU A 69 5.52 9.75 4.93
C LEU A 69 6.66 8.98 5.60
N LYS A 70 7.39 9.58 6.55
CA LYS A 70 8.49 8.93 7.28
C LYS A 70 8.05 7.95 8.37
N TRP A 71 7.44 6.85 7.93
CA TRP A 71 6.98 5.78 8.83
C TRP A 71 8.13 4.84 9.21
N LEU A 72 9.09 4.65 8.31
CA LEU A 72 10.31 3.87 8.58
C LEU A 72 11.54 4.78 8.57
N PRO A 73 12.51 4.55 9.49
CA PRO A 73 13.72 5.35 9.59
C PRO A 73 14.63 5.22 8.36
N ASP A 74 14.59 4.08 7.67
CA ASP A 74 15.42 3.76 6.48
C ASP A 74 14.81 4.24 5.15
N TRP A 75 13.59 4.78 5.14
CA TRP A 75 13.02 5.28 3.89
C TRP A 75 13.75 6.56 3.43
N PRO A 76 14.05 6.68 2.13
CA PRO A 76 14.68 7.87 1.58
C PRO A 76 13.67 9.02 1.52
N PHE A 77 13.90 10.08 2.30
CA PHE A 77 13.22 11.39 2.16
C PHE A 77 14.22 12.53 2.37
#